data_AF-A0AAF0BUP9-F1
#
_entry.id   AF-A0AAF0BUP9-F1
#
_cell.length_a   1.000
_cell.length_b   1.000
_cell.length_c   1.000
_cell.angle_alpha   90.00
_cell.angle_beta   90.00
_cell.angle_gamma   90.00
#
_symmetry.space_group_name_H-M   'P 1'
#
loop_
_entity.id
_entity.type
_entity.pdbx_description
1 polymer ?
#
loop_
_entity_poly.entity_id
_entity_poly.type
_entity_poly.pdbx_seq_one_letter_code
_entity_poly.pdbx_strand_id
1 'polypeptide(L)' 'MSDVDLIWQYLRARFRVPPNSEDGMTTTEVAVITFLLVGAAILVLGIIVAAAKGNADNIPNPQQPS' A
#
# COMPACT_ATOMS: atom_id res chain seq x y z
N MET A 1 19.05 16.10 -2.32
CA MET A 1 18.07 15.40 -3.18
C MET A 1 17.80 14.07 -2.51
N SER A 2 16.59 13.81 -2.02
CA SER A 2 16.28 12.57 -1.30
C SER A 2 15.98 11.44 -2.29
N ASP A 3 16.26 10.19 -1.92
CA ASP A 3 15.96 9.02 -2.78
C ASP A 3 14.49 8.95 -3.19
N VAL A 4 13.60 9.39 -2.29
CA VAL A 4 12.14 9.46 -2.54
C VAL A 4 11.83 10.39 -3.71
N ASP A 5 12.54 11.52 -3.80
CA ASP A 5 12.36 12.51 -4.86
C ASP A 5 12.86 11.97 -6.22
N LEU A 6 13.94 11.18 -6.20
CA LEU A 6 14.47 10.51 -7.40
C LEU A 6 13.51 9.44 -7.93
N ILE A 7 12.99 8.60 -7.02
CA ILE A 7 11.99 7.57 -7.35
C ILE A 7 10.73 8.22 -7.91
N TRP A 8 10.30 9.32 -7.30
CA TRP A 8 9.12 10.07 -7.73
C TRP A 8 9.30 10.70 -9.11
N GLN A 9 10.46 11.29 -9.39
CA GLN A 9 10.79 11.83 -10.72
C GLN A 9 10.87 10.72 -11.78
N TYR A 10 11.45 9.56 -11.44
CA TYR A 10 11.49 8.40 -12.34
C TYR A 10 10.10 7.87 -12.68
N LEU A 11 9.23 7.72 -11.68
CA LEU A 11 7.86 7.26 -11.89
C LEU A 11 7.06 8.28 -12.74
N ARG A 12 7.18 9.59 -12.44
CA ARG A 12 6.56 10.64 -13.26
C ARG A 12 7.00 10.59 -14.72
N ALA A 13 8.30 10.43 -14.97
CA ALA A 13 8.85 10.30 -16.31
C ALA A 13 8.33 9.03 -17.03
N ARG A 14 8.27 7.90 -16.31
CA ARG A 14 7.81 6.62 -16.86
C ARG A 14 6.31 6.64 -17.21
N PHE A 15 5.49 7.26 -16.36
CA PHE A 15 4.05 7.36 -16.54
C PHE A 15 3.62 8.59 -17.37
N ARG A 16 4.57 9.36 -17.91
CA ARG A 16 4.32 10.60 -18.68
C ARG A 16 3.39 11.56 -17.97
N VAL A 17 3.46 11.62 -16.64
CA VAL A 17 2.63 12.51 -15.83
C VAL A 17 3.22 13.92 -15.97
N PRO A 18 2.52 14.87 -16.61
CA PRO A 18 3.00 16.24 -16.70
C PRO A 18 3.09 16.80 -15.27
N PRO A 19 4.17 17.49 -14.90
CA PRO A 19 4.28 18.08 -13.56
C PRO A 19 3.22 19.14 -13.27
N ASN A 20 2.63 19.73 -14.33
CA ASN A 20 1.73 20.88 -14.29
C ASN A 20 0.44 20.66 -15.08
N SER A 21 -0.13 19.46 -15.08
CA SER A 21 -1.46 19.26 -15.66
C SER A 21 -2.51 19.90 -14.74
N GLU A 22 -2.94 21.12 -15.10
CA GLU A 22 -4.08 21.83 -14.49
C GLU A 22 -5.43 21.22 -14.90
N ASP A 23 -5.43 20.26 -15.82
CA ASP A 23 -6.60 19.46 -16.15
C ASP A 23 -7.00 18.64 -14.90
N GLY A 24 -8.12 19.01 -14.28
CA GLY A 24 -8.65 18.32 -13.12
C GLY A 24 -8.77 16.82 -13.36
N MET A 25 -8.38 16.02 -12.36
CA MET A 25 -8.38 14.56 -12.43
C MET A 25 -9.76 14.04 -12.87
N THR A 26 -9.77 13.26 -13.95
CA THR A 26 -11.02 12.71 -14.50
C THR A 26 -11.65 11.74 -13.50
N THR A 27 -12.99 11.64 -13.47
CA THR A 27 -13.71 10.73 -12.53
C THR A 27 -13.20 9.29 -12.60
N THR A 28 -12.74 8.85 -13.77
CA THR A 28 -12.13 7.54 -13.99
C THR A 28 -10.78 7.38 -13.28
N GLU A 29 -9.93 8.41 -13.30
CA GLU A 29 -8.63 8.37 -12.62
C GLU A 29 -8.80 8.38 -11.10
N VAL A 30 -9.74 9.17 -10.57
CA VAL A 30 -10.07 9.18 -9.15
C VAL A 30 -10.53 7.79 -8.69
N ALA A 31 -11.40 7.14 -9.48
CA ALA A 31 -11.89 5.80 -9.18
C ALA A 31 -10.74 4.78 -9.15
N VAL A 32 -9.86 4.78 -10.15
CA VAL A 32 -8.71 3.86 -10.22
C VAL A 32 -7.79 4.04 -9.01
N ILE A 33 -7.43 5.29 -8.67
CA ILE A 33 -6.55 5.57 -7.54
C ILE A 33 -7.20 5.12 -6.23
N THR A 34 -8.50 5.38 -6.06
CA THR A 34 -9.24 4.95 -4.87
C THR A 34 -9.22 3.42 -4.72
N PHE A 35 -9.48 2.68 -5.80
CA PHE A 35 -9.40 1.21 -5.77
C PHE A 35 -7.99 0.71 -5.46
N LEU A 36 -6.95 1.34 -6.01
CA LEU A 36 -5.57 0.99 -5.70
C LEU A 36 -5.21 1.25 -4.23
N LEU A 37 -5.62 2.39 -3.68
CA LEU A 37 -5.36 2.74 -2.27
C LEU A 37 -6.11 1.81 -1.32
N VAL A 38 -7.39 1.53 -1.58
CA VAL A 38 -8.19 0.59 -0.78
C VAL A 38 -7.61 -0.81 -0.88
N GLY A 39 -7.23 -1.26 -2.08
CA GLY A 39 -6.59 -2.56 -2.28
C GLY A 39 -5.25 -2.70 -1.54
N ALA A 40 -4.41 -1.66 -1.59
CA ALA A 40 -3.15 -1.63 -0.83
C ALA A 40 -3.39 -1.67 0.68
N ALA A 41 -4.39 -0.93 1.19
CA ALA A 41 -4.74 -0.95 2.60
C ALA A 41 -5.20 -2.34 3.07
N ILE A 42 -6.06 -3.01 2.30
CA ILE A 42 -6.51 -4.37 2.58
C ILE A 42 -5.33 -5.36 2.56
N LEU A 43 -4.43 -5.23 1.58
CA LEU A 43 -3.24 -6.07 1.46
C LEU A 43 -2.33 -5.94 2.69
N VAL A 44 -2.02 -4.70 3.09
CA VAL A 44 -1.19 -4.43 4.28
C VAL A 44 -1.85 -4.99 5.54
N LEU A 45 -3.16 -4.79 5.71
CA LEU A 45 -3.89 -5.36 6.83
C LEU A 45 -3.80 -6.89 6.85
N GLY A 46 -3.98 -7.55 5.70
CA GLY A 46 -3.86 -9.00 5.57
C GLY A 46 -2.49 -9.53 5.99
N ILE A 47 -1.42 -8.85 5.58
CA ILE A 47 -0.04 -9.19 5.99
C ILE A 47 0.12 -9.06 7.51
N ILE A 48 -0.35 -7.97 8.11
CA ILE A 48 -0.27 -7.75 9.55
C ILE A 48 -1.03 -8.84 10.31
N VAL A 49 -2.24 -9.18 9.87
CA VAL A 49 -3.06 -10.23 10.50
C VAL A 49 -2.38 -11.58 10.41
N ALA A 50 -1.83 -11.94 9.25
CA ALA A 50 -1.11 -13.20 9.07
C ALA A 50 0.12 -13.28 9.97
N ALA A 51 0.91 -12.20 10.06
CA ALA A 51 2.07 -12.13 10.94
C ALA A 51 1.69 -12.20 12.43
N ALA A 52 0.65 -11.47 12.84
CA ALA A 52 0.14 -11.48 14.20
C ALA A 52 -0.37 -12.86 14.61
N LYS A 53 -1.08 -13.55 13.72
CA LYS A 53 -1.54 -14.93 13.96
C LYS A 53 -0.36 -15.89 14.10
N GLY A 54 0.62 -15.82 13.20
CA GLY A 54 1.83 -16.63 13.30
C GLY A 54 2.58 -16.42 14.61
N ASN A 55 2.62 -15.20 15.13
CA ASN A 55 3.21 -14.92 16.44
C ASN A 55 2.36 -15.47 17.60
N ALA A 56 1.03 -15.31 17.53
CA ALA A 56 0.11 -15.81 18.55
C ALA A 56 0.15 -17.35 18.66
N ASP A 57 0.20 -18.05 17.53
CA ASP A 57 0.27 -19.53 17.48
C ASP A 57 1.58 -20.08 18.08
N ASN A 58 2.64 -19.25 18.17
CA ASN A 58 3.93 -19.63 18.75
C ASN A 58 4.07 -19.28 20.24
N ILE A 59 3.11 -18.60 20.85
CA ILE A 59 3.11 -18.36 22.30
C ILE A 59 2.63 -19.65 22.99
N PRO A 60 3.43 -20.26 23.89
CA PRO A 60 3.00 -21.44 24.62
C PRO A 60 1.69 -21.17 25.35
N ASN A 61 0.63 -21.91 25.00
CA ASN A 61 -0.68 -21.77 25.62
C ASN A 61 -0.67 -22.40 27.02
N PRO A 62 -0.75 -21.62 28.12
CA PRO A 62 -0.68 -22.15 29.48
C PRO A 62 -1.87 -23.04 29.86
N GLN A 63 -2.98 -22.95 29.15
CA GLN A 63 -4.21 -23.71 29.40
C GLN A 63 -4.31 -25.00 28.58
N GLN A 64 -3.32 -25.30 27.74
CA GLN A 64 -3.34 -26.53 26.94
C GLN A 64 -2.94 -27.71 27.82
N PRO A 65 -3.81 -28.72 28.03
CA PRO A 65 -3.48 -29.87 28.88
C PRO A 65 -2.28 -30.62 28.30
N SER A 66 -1.37 -31.03 29.19
CA SER A 66 -0.21 -31.89 28.88
C SER A 66 -0.62 -33.25 28.35
#